data_AF-A0A5K0ZNB1-F1
#
_entry.id   AF-A0A5K0ZNB1-F1
#
_cell.length_a   1.000
_cell.length_b   1.000
_cell.length_c   1.000
_cell.angle_alpha   90.00
_cell.angle_beta   90.00
_cell.angle_gamma   90.00
#
_symmetry.space_group_name_H-M   'P 1'
#
loop_
_entity.id
_entity.type
_entity.pdbx_description
1 polymer ?
#
loop_
_entity_poly.entity_id
_entity_poly.type
_entity_poly.pdbx_seq_one_letter_code
_entity_poly.pdbx_strand_id
1 'polypeptide(L)' 'MTVCWNLVGILVLFISALACHEKVGGDDVLGYGYKIQSVAAGADGAGLNAKLTLLRETQKYGPDLHNLDLTV' A
#
# COMPACT_ATOMS: atom_id res chain seq x y z
N MET A 1 3.35 10.37 50.69
CA MET A 1 4.03 10.55 49.38
C MET A 1 3.50 9.47 48.46
N THR A 2 2.33 9.69 47.86
CA THR A 2 1.61 8.66 47.09
C THR A 2 1.65 9.06 45.62
N VAL A 3 2.87 9.04 45.07
CA VAL A 3 3.13 9.46 43.70
C VAL A 3 2.78 8.30 42.77
N CYS A 4 1.59 8.40 42.19
CA CYS A 4 1.41 8.28 40.75
C CYS A 4 1.64 6.91 40.08
N TRP A 5 1.19 5.80 40.68
CA TRP A 5 1.08 4.53 39.92
C TRP A 5 0.11 4.65 38.72
N ASN A 6 -0.96 5.43 38.86
CA ASN A 6 -1.90 5.72 37.76
C ASN A 6 -1.26 6.48 36.60
N LEU A 7 -0.28 7.34 36.89
CA LEU A 7 0.32 8.24 35.90
C LEU A 7 1.32 7.47 35.01
N VAL A 8 2.02 6.46 35.58
CA VAL A 8 2.85 5.52 34.81
C VAL A 8 2.00 4.63 33.91
N GLY A 9 0.85 4.14 34.42
CA GLY A 9 -0.08 3.34 33.62
C GLY A 9 -0.65 4.10 32.42
N ILE A 10 -1.05 5.35 32.62
CA ILE A 10 -1.54 6.23 31.55
C ILE A 10 -0.43 6.51 30.53
N LEU A 11 0.81 6.74 30.98
CA LEU A 11 1.96 6.99 30.10
C LEU A 11 2.25 5.79 29.17
N VAL A 12 2.24 4.56 29.69
CA VAL A 12 2.47 3.33 28.90
C VAL A 12 1.36 3.10 27.87
N LEU A 13 0.12 3.44 28.22
CA LEU A 13 -1.05 3.31 27.35
C LEU A 13 -1.02 4.36 26.21
N PHE A 14 -0.51 5.56 26.50
CA PHE A 14 -0.27 6.58 25.48
C PHE A 14 0.89 6.22 24.54
N ILE A 15 2.00 5.68 25.06
CA ILE A 15 3.16 5.31 24.23
C ILE A 15 2.82 4.15 23.26
N SER A 16 2.03 3.19 23.70
CA SER A 16 1.59 2.07 22.84
C SER A 16 0.58 2.49 21.77
N ALA A 17 -0.29 3.47 22.05
CA ALA A 17 -1.20 4.04 21.06
C ALA A 17 -0.49 4.87 19.97
N LEU A 18 0.68 5.44 20.27
CA LEU A 18 1.49 6.18 19.29
C LEU A 18 2.37 5.29 18.40
N ALA A 19 2.54 4.00 18.73
CA ALA A 19 3.52 3.12 18.09
C ALA A 19 3.09 2.52 16.74
N CYS A 20 1.96 2.94 16.14
CA CYS A 20 1.51 2.41 14.86
C CYS A 20 1.07 3.52 13.91
N HIS A 21 2.04 4.32 13.46
CA HIS A 21 1.90 5.11 12.24
C HIS A 21 3.17 4.92 11.40
N GLU A 22 3.45 3.68 11.02
CA GLU A 22 4.31 3.46 9.87
C GLU A 22 3.58 4.00 8.65
N LYS A 23 4.01 5.17 8.17
CA LYS A 23 3.71 5.56 6.80
C LYS A 23 4.41 4.54 5.91
N VAL A 24 3.69 3.50 5.53
CA VAL A 24 4.08 2.60 4.42
C VAL A 24 4.07 3.48 3.16
N GLY A 25 5.17 4.18 2.92
CA GLY A 25 5.28 5.31 2.00
C GLY A 25 6.34 6.30 2.46
N GLY A 26 7.54 5.79 2.77
CA GLY A 26 8.73 6.63 2.92
C GLY A 26 9.26 7.07 1.56
N ASP A 27 10.11 8.10 1.54
CA ASP A 27 10.79 8.67 0.36
C ASP A 27 11.47 7.61 -0.55
N ASP A 28 11.71 6.41 -0.01
CA ASP A 28 12.34 5.30 -0.70
C ASP A 28 11.39 4.41 -1.51
N VAL A 29 10.07 4.53 -1.34
CA VAL A 29 9.11 3.69 -2.07
C VAL A 29 9.06 4.10 -3.55
N LEU A 30 9.50 3.19 -4.43
CA LEU A 30 9.55 3.42 -5.87
C LEU A 30 8.20 3.27 -6.56
N GLY A 31 7.29 2.48 -5.97
CA GLY A 31 5.99 2.15 -6.54
C GLY A 31 5.31 1.04 -5.74
N TYR A 32 3.98 0.97 -5.80
CA TYR A 32 3.18 -0.05 -5.11
C TYR A 32 2.71 -1.19 -6.03
N GLY A 33 2.95 -1.09 -7.34
CA GLY A 33 2.54 -2.08 -8.32
C GLY A 33 1.03 -2.08 -8.61
N TYR A 34 0.55 -3.16 -9.22
CA TYR A 34 -0.80 -3.27 -9.76
C TYR A 34 -1.52 -4.52 -9.28
N LYS A 35 -2.85 -4.45 -9.22
CA LYS A 35 -3.72 -5.61 -9.04
C LYS A 35 -4.42 -5.99 -10.34
N ILE A 36 -4.73 -7.26 -10.49
CA ILE A 36 -5.54 -7.78 -11.60
C ILE A 36 -6.99 -7.37 -11.38
N GLN A 37 -7.56 -6.68 -12.37
CA GLN A 37 -8.97 -6.33 -12.42
C GLN A 37 -9.79 -7.38 -13.18
N SER A 38 -9.26 -7.89 -14.29
CA SER A 38 -9.89 -8.97 -15.07
C SER A 38 -8.87 -9.72 -15.90
N VAL A 39 -9.16 -10.98 -16.24
CA VAL A 39 -8.38 -11.81 -17.16
C VAL A 39 -9.32 -12.45 -18.17
N ALA A 40 -8.90 -12.50 -19.44
CA ALA A 40 -9.60 -13.15 -20.53
C ALA A 40 -8.61 -13.92 -21.43
N ALA A 41 -9.10 -14.91 -22.15
CA ALA A 41 -8.32 -15.56 -23.21
C ALA A 41 -8.05 -14.58 -24.36
N GLY A 42 -6.88 -14.71 -24.99
CA GLY A 42 -6.54 -14.04 -26.24
C GLY A 42 -7.50 -14.44 -27.36
N ALA A 43 -7.66 -13.58 -28.36
CA ALA A 43 -8.62 -13.80 -29.45
C ALA A 43 -8.32 -15.06 -30.29
N ASP A 44 -7.05 -15.49 -30.31
CA ASP A 44 -6.56 -16.70 -30.95
C ASP A 44 -6.59 -17.94 -30.04
N GLY A 45 -6.98 -17.78 -28.77
CA GLY A 45 -6.98 -18.82 -27.75
C GLY A 45 -5.58 -19.25 -27.29
N ALA A 46 -4.51 -18.64 -27.80
CA ALA A 46 -3.14 -19.00 -27.48
C ALA A 46 -2.52 -18.11 -26.39
N GLY A 47 -3.16 -16.98 -26.08
CA GLY A 47 -2.67 -15.99 -25.12
C GLY A 47 -3.64 -15.65 -23.99
N LEU A 48 -3.22 -14.70 -23.15
CA LEU A 48 -4.03 -14.11 -22.09
C LEU A 48 -4.01 -12.58 -22.17
N ASN A 49 -5.18 -11.98 -22.01
CA ASN A 49 -5.35 -10.54 -21.85
C ASN A 49 -5.75 -10.25 -20.40
N ALA A 50 -5.02 -9.35 -19.73
CA ALA A 50 -5.33 -8.92 -18.38
C ALA A 50 -5.45 -7.41 -18.29
N LYS A 51 -6.45 -6.95 -17.54
CA LYS A 51 -6.58 -5.54 -17.15
C LYS A 51 -6.06 -5.38 -15.74
N LEU A 52 -5.17 -4.42 -15.54
CA LEU A 52 -4.54 -4.14 -14.25
C LEU A 52 -4.88 -2.72 -13.79
N THR A 53 -5.06 -2.55 -12.48
CA THR A 53 -5.29 -1.25 -11.85
C THR A 53 -4.22 -0.99 -10.80
N LEU A 54 -3.71 0.24 -10.78
CA LEU A 54 -2.72 0.68 -9.80
C LEU A 54 -3.22 0.49 -8.37
N LEU A 55 -2.37 -0.03 -7.49
CA LEU A 55 -2.71 -0.23 -6.08
C LEU A 55 -2.73 1.07 -5.29
N ARG A 56 -1.73 1.93 -5.53
CA ARG A 56 -1.56 3.23 -4.89
C ARG A 56 -0.58 4.06 -5.71
N GLU A 57 -0.85 5.37 -5.81
CA GLU A 57 0.02 6.33 -6.47
C GLU A 57 1.31 6.62 -5.69
N THR A 58 2.37 6.89 -6.45
CA THR A 58 3.63 7.48 -6.03
C THR A 58 3.97 8.65 -6.96
N GLN A 59 4.84 9.55 -6.50
CA GLN A 59 5.31 10.69 -7.31
C GLN A 59 6.83 10.70 -7.52
N LYS A 60 7.52 9.62 -7.17
CA LYS A 60 8.99 9.58 -7.13
C LYS A 60 9.64 9.84 -8.49
N TYR A 61 9.04 9.34 -9.57
CA TYR A 61 9.55 9.48 -10.94
C TYR A 61 8.53 10.08 -11.91
N GLY A 62 7.54 10.80 -11.39
CA GLY A 62 6.37 11.26 -12.13
C GLY A 62 5.10 10.47 -11.79
N PRO A 63 3.97 10.79 -12.46
CA PRO A 63 2.69 10.17 -12.18
C PRO A 63 2.65 8.71 -12.66
N ASP A 64 2.17 7.81 -11.80
CA ASP A 64 1.94 6.42 -12.15
C ASP A 64 0.80 6.25 -13.18
N LEU A 65 0.93 5.23 -14.04
CA LEU A 65 -0.17 4.82 -14.93
C LEU A 65 -1.25 4.11 -14.12
N HIS A 66 -2.50 4.52 -14.29
CA HIS A 66 -3.60 3.98 -13.49
C HIS A 66 -4.13 2.64 -14.00
N ASN A 67 -4.16 2.48 -15.32
CA ASN A 67 -4.71 1.32 -16.00
C ASN A 67 -3.67 0.77 -16.96
N LEU A 68 -3.43 -0.53 -16.90
CA LEU A 68 -2.57 -1.24 -17.84
C LEU A 68 -3.33 -2.40 -18.46
N ASP A 69 -3.18 -2.56 -19.77
CA ASP A 69 -3.59 -3.75 -20.50
C ASP A 69 -2.34 -4.59 -20.78
N LEU A 70 -2.33 -5.83 -20.30
CA LEU A 70 -1.26 -6.80 -20.52
C LEU A 70 -1.75 -7.88 -21.48
N THR A 71 -0.98 -8.14 -22.53
CA THR A 71 -1.21 -9.23 -23.50
C THR A 71 0.02 -10.13 -23.53
N VAL A 72 -0.18 -11.43 -23.35
CA VAL A 72 0.85 -12.47 -23.39
C VAL A 72 0.45 -13.51 -24.41
#